data_AF-M1EGQ3-F1
#
_entry.id   AF-M1EGQ3-F1
#
_cell.length_a   1.000
_cell.length_b   1.000
_cell.length_c   1.000
_cell.angle_alpha   90.00
_cell.angle_beta   90.00
_cell.angle_gamma   90.00
#
_symmetry.space_group_name_H-M   'P 1'
#
loop_
_entity.id
_entity.type
_entity.pdbx_description
1 polymer ?
#
loop_
_entity_poly.entity_id
_entity_poly.type
_entity_poly.pdbx_seq_one_letter_code
_entity_poly.pdbx_strand_id
1 'polypeptide(L)'
;IRIAALNASSTVEDDHEGSFKSHKTQTKEAQEAEAFALYHKALDLQKHDRFEESAKAYHELLEARLLREAVSSGDEKEGLKHPGLMLKYSTYKNLAQLAAQREDLETAMEFYLEAVMLDSTDVNLWYKIGHVALRLIRVPLARHAFEEGLRCNPDHWPCLD
;
A
#
# COMPACT_ATOMS: atom_id res chain seq x y z
N ILE A 1 -52.65 56.88 -19.07
CA ILE A 1 -53.95 56.28 -18.66
C ILE A 1 -53.68 54.77 -18.59
N ARG A 2 -53.33 54.20 -17.40
CA ARG A 2 -54.19 53.32 -16.53
C ARG A 2 -55.09 52.41 -17.39
N ILE A 3 -55.06 51.08 -17.31
CA ILE A 3 -55.50 50.15 -16.22
C ILE A 3 -54.76 48.80 -16.50
N ALA A 4 -53.96 48.20 -15.60
CA ALA A 4 -54.32 47.21 -14.56
C ALA A 4 -55.31 46.11 -15.05
N ALA A 5 -55.30 44.83 -14.68
CA ALA A 5 -54.74 44.13 -13.53
C ALA A 5 -54.88 42.59 -13.70
N LEU A 6 -54.09 41.84 -12.92
CA LEU A 6 -54.40 40.54 -12.25
C LEU A 6 -54.59 39.27 -13.11
N ASN A 7 -54.34 38.04 -12.62
CA ASN A 7 -53.39 37.37 -11.72
C ASN A 7 -53.86 35.90 -11.67
N ALA A 8 -52.98 34.98 -11.26
CA ALA A 8 -53.23 33.61 -10.76
C ALA A 8 -53.73 32.58 -11.80
N SER A 9 -53.32 31.30 -11.82
CA SER A 9 -52.63 30.35 -10.90
C SER A 9 -52.14 29.20 -11.82
N SER A 10 -51.26 28.23 -11.53
CA SER A 10 -50.64 27.72 -10.31
C SER A 10 -49.68 26.58 -10.72
N THR A 11 -48.57 26.44 -10.00
CA THR A 11 -47.90 25.19 -9.57
C THR A 11 -47.56 24.10 -10.60
N VAL A 12 -46.26 23.86 -10.83
CA VAL A 12 -45.59 22.64 -10.32
C VAL A 12 -44.12 22.98 -10.02
N GLU A 13 -43.71 22.73 -8.78
CA GLU A 13 -42.32 22.58 -8.35
C GLU A 13 -41.76 21.30 -9.00
N ASP A 14 -40.49 21.24 -9.38
CA ASP A 14 -39.58 20.27 -8.77
C ASP A 14 -38.12 20.56 -9.15
N ASP A 15 -37.28 20.33 -8.16
CA ASP A 15 -35.84 20.42 -8.18
C ASP A 15 -35.23 19.41 -9.16
N HIS A 16 -34.08 19.76 -9.74
CA HIS A 16 -33.02 18.76 -9.83
C HIS A 16 -31.66 19.42 -9.62
N GLU A 17 -31.17 19.19 -8.40
CA GLU A 17 -29.77 19.17 -8.02
C GLU A 17 -28.90 18.55 -9.11
N GLY A 18 -28.28 19.40 -9.91
CA GLY A 18 -27.02 19.05 -10.57
C GLY A 18 -25.92 19.15 -9.53
N SER A 19 -25.82 18.12 -8.68
CA SER A 19 -24.71 17.91 -7.75
C SER A 19 -23.40 17.82 -8.55
N PHE A 20 -22.83 18.98 -8.89
CA PHE A 20 -21.41 19.12 -9.15
C PHE A 20 -20.70 18.91 -7.81
N LYS A 21 -20.61 17.64 -7.40
CA LYS A 21 -19.55 17.21 -6.48
C LYS A 21 -18.26 17.53 -7.19
N SER A 22 -17.75 18.71 -6.88
CA SER A 22 -16.38 19.13 -7.13
C SER A 22 -15.47 18.20 -6.35
N HIS A 23 -15.32 16.96 -6.83
CA HIS A 23 -14.09 16.23 -6.63
C HIS A 23 -13.05 16.97 -7.46
N LYS A 24 -12.48 18.04 -6.88
CA LYS A 24 -11.17 18.52 -7.30
C LYS A 24 -10.22 17.33 -7.11
N THR A 25 -10.00 16.57 -8.17
CA THR A 25 -8.94 15.57 -8.22
C THR A 25 -7.64 16.32 -7.94
N GLN A 26 -7.09 16.13 -6.75
CA GLN A 26 -5.76 16.60 -6.37
C GLN A 26 -4.76 16.15 -7.45
N THR A 27 -3.84 17.03 -7.83
CA THR A 27 -2.87 16.74 -8.91
C THR A 27 -2.00 15.54 -8.52
N LYS A 28 -1.44 14.85 -9.52
CA LYS A 28 -0.58 13.67 -9.29
C LYS A 28 0.58 13.99 -8.36
N GLU A 29 1.21 15.14 -8.56
CA GLU A 29 2.32 15.62 -7.74
C GLU A 29 1.91 15.86 -6.28
N ALA A 30 0.69 16.35 -6.05
CA ALA A 30 0.18 16.57 -4.71
C ALA A 30 -0.19 15.24 -4.01
N GLN A 31 -0.66 14.24 -4.76
CA GLN A 31 -0.87 12.88 -4.22
C GLN A 31 0.45 12.18 -3.88
N GLU A 32 1.47 12.34 -4.72
CA GLU A 32 2.82 11.85 -4.45
C GLU A 32 3.41 12.50 -3.21
N ALA A 33 3.37 13.83 -3.10
CA ALA A 33 3.87 14.55 -1.93
C ALA A 33 3.20 14.10 -0.63
N GLU A 34 1.88 13.90 -0.65
CA GLU A 34 1.12 13.39 0.50
C GLU A 34 1.53 11.97 0.89
N ALA A 35 1.65 11.07 -0.08
CA ALA A 35 2.08 9.69 0.16
C ALA A 35 3.51 9.63 0.73
N PHE A 36 4.44 10.42 0.19
CA PHE A 36 5.79 10.51 0.73
C PHE A 36 5.83 11.10 2.14
N ALA A 37 4.98 12.09 2.44
CA ALA A 37 4.89 12.66 3.78
C ALA A 37 4.41 11.63 4.81
N LEU A 38 3.40 10.82 4.47
CA LEU A 38 2.94 9.71 5.31
C LEU A 38 4.02 8.65 5.50
N TYR A 39 4.73 8.29 4.43
CA TYR A 39 5.84 7.33 4.49
C TYR A 39 6.97 7.80 5.40
N HIS A 40 7.40 9.07 5.26
CA HIS A 40 8.42 9.66 6.12
C HIS A 40 7.98 9.76 7.58
N LYS A 41 6.73 10.13 7.84
CA LYS A 41 6.15 10.11 9.18
C LYS A 41 6.21 8.70 9.80
N ALA A 42 5.85 7.67 9.04
CA ALA A 42 5.88 6.29 9.53
C ALA A 42 7.31 5.84 9.88
N LEU A 43 8.30 6.17 9.04
CA LEU A 43 9.72 5.89 9.29
C LEU A 43 10.26 6.63 10.52
N ASP A 44 9.93 7.91 10.67
CA ASP A 44 10.36 8.72 11.82
C ASP A 44 9.81 8.14 13.13
N LEU A 45 8.56 7.67 13.13
CA LEU A 45 7.97 6.97 14.27
C LEU A 45 8.73 5.67 14.59
N GLN A 46 9.16 4.88 13.59
CA GLN A 46 9.98 3.68 13.86
C GLN A 46 11.33 4.03 14.48
N LYS A 47 11.98 5.09 14.00
CA LYS A 47 13.28 5.54 14.51
C LYS A 47 13.22 5.92 16.00
N HIS A 48 12.04 6.30 16.48
CA HIS A 48 11.79 6.65 17.89
C HIS A 48 11.04 5.54 18.64
N ASP A 49 11.08 4.29 18.15
CA ASP A 49 10.45 3.10 18.76
C ASP A 49 8.92 3.20 18.95
N ARG A 50 8.26 4.13 18.26
CA ARG A 50 6.79 4.33 18.28
C ARG A 50 6.13 3.40 17.27
N PHE A 51 6.34 2.10 17.44
CA PHE A 51 5.99 1.07 16.45
C PHE A 51 4.48 0.97 16.16
N GLU A 52 3.60 1.17 17.15
CA GLU A 52 2.14 1.12 16.90
C GLU A 52 1.67 2.29 16.04
N GLU A 53 2.20 3.47 16.30
CA GLU A 53 1.85 4.68 15.57
C GLU A 53 2.45 4.64 14.17
N SER A 54 3.65 4.09 14.04
CA SER A 54 4.25 3.79 12.74
C SER A 54 3.38 2.84 11.91
N ALA A 55 2.92 1.73 12.50
CA ALA A 55 2.02 0.80 11.81
C ALA A 55 0.72 1.48 11.37
N LYS A 56 0.12 2.34 12.22
CA LYS A 56 -1.05 3.15 11.84
C LYS A 56 -0.77 4.08 10.67
N ALA A 57 0.38 4.76 10.66
CA ALA A 57 0.77 5.65 9.57
C ALA A 57 1.02 4.87 8.26
N TYR A 58 1.57 3.66 8.33
CA TYR A 58 1.70 2.78 7.18
C TYR A 58 0.35 2.29 6.65
N HIS A 59 -0.60 1.94 7.52
CA HIS A 59 -1.95 1.60 7.09
C HIS A 59 -2.68 2.79 6.46
N GLU A 60 -2.53 3.99 7.01
CA GLU A 60 -3.03 5.24 6.41
C GLU A 60 -2.43 5.46 5.01
N LEU A 61 -1.13 5.20 4.85
CA LEU A 61 -0.45 5.27 3.55
C LEU A 61 -1.01 4.24 2.55
N LEU A 62 -1.27 2.99 2.96
CA LEU A 62 -1.87 1.97 2.08
C LEU A 62 -3.24 2.41 1.55
N GLU A 63 -3.97 3.21 2.33
CA GLU A 63 -5.25 3.81 1.94
C GLU A 63 -5.10 5.09 1.10
N ALA A 64 -3.89 5.63 0.93
CA ALA A 64 -3.68 6.80 0.08
C ALA A 64 -4.06 6.48 -1.37
N ARG A 65 -4.70 7.44 -2.05
CA ARG A 65 -5.20 7.27 -3.43
C ARG A 65 -4.13 6.75 -4.39
N LEU A 66 -2.93 7.31 -4.31
CA LEU A 66 -1.78 6.91 -5.13
C LEU A 66 -1.47 5.40 -5.02
N LEU A 67 -1.55 4.82 -3.82
CA LEU A 67 -1.23 3.41 -3.57
C LEU A 67 -2.40 2.48 -3.88
N ARG A 68 -3.64 2.93 -3.63
CA ARG A 68 -4.84 2.18 -4.00
C ARG A 68 -5.03 2.05 -5.50
N GLU A 69 -4.73 3.12 -6.24
CA GLU A 69 -4.84 3.14 -7.71
C GLU A 69 -3.60 2.56 -8.42
N ALA A 70 -2.50 2.34 -7.68
CA ALA A 70 -1.32 1.68 -8.23
C ALA A 70 -1.56 0.19 -8.45
N VAL A 71 -1.62 -0.20 -9.72
CA VAL A 71 -1.79 -1.58 -10.17
C VAL A 71 -0.51 -2.03 -10.87
N SER A 72 -0.01 -3.22 -10.53
CA SER A 72 1.13 -3.82 -11.23
C SER A 72 0.72 -4.20 -12.66
N SER A 73 1.56 -3.89 -13.65
CA SER A 73 1.33 -4.27 -15.05
C SER A 73 1.54 -5.76 -15.31
N GLY A 74 1.98 -6.53 -14.31
CA GLY A 74 2.19 -7.98 -14.41
C GLY A 74 3.43 -8.39 -15.20
N ASP A 75 4.24 -7.43 -15.68
CA ASP A 75 5.51 -7.73 -16.32
C ASP A 75 6.62 -7.82 -15.27
N GLU A 76 6.78 -9.02 -14.71
CA GLU A 76 7.74 -9.34 -13.63
C GLU A 76 9.20 -9.03 -14.00
N LYS A 77 9.50 -8.83 -15.29
CA LYS A 77 10.87 -8.57 -15.78
C LYS A 77 11.29 -7.11 -15.70
N GLU A 78 10.34 -6.18 -15.57
CA GLU A 78 10.64 -4.79 -15.30
C GLU A 78 10.31 -4.49 -13.84
N GLY A 79 11.35 -4.29 -13.01
CA GLY A 79 11.18 -3.96 -11.59
C GLY A 79 10.29 -2.73 -11.34
N LEU A 80 9.94 -2.47 -10.08
CA LEU A 80 8.96 -1.44 -9.72
C LEU A 80 9.43 -0.04 -10.12
N LYS A 81 8.82 0.53 -11.16
CA LYS A 81 9.10 1.91 -11.63
C LYS A 81 8.08 2.94 -11.15
N HIS A 82 6.85 2.51 -10.85
CA HIS A 82 5.78 3.44 -10.46
C HIS A 82 5.92 3.85 -8.99
N PRO A 83 5.94 5.16 -8.64
CA PRO A 83 6.11 5.63 -7.26
C PRO A 83 5.12 5.02 -6.27
N GLY A 84 3.84 4.90 -6.66
CA GLY A 84 2.83 4.26 -5.84
C GLY A 84 3.11 2.78 -5.58
N LEU A 85 3.63 2.04 -6.57
CA LEU A 85 3.99 0.62 -6.37
C LEU A 85 5.21 0.49 -5.48
N MET A 86 6.25 1.31 -5.70
CA MET A 86 7.46 1.33 -4.87
C MET A 86 7.14 1.63 -3.40
N LEU A 87 6.28 2.63 -3.15
CA LEU A 87 5.84 2.97 -1.80
C LEU A 87 4.98 1.86 -1.18
N LYS A 88 4.05 1.28 -1.95
CA LYS A 88 3.20 0.17 -1.47
C LYS A 88 4.02 -1.05 -1.06
N TYR A 89 4.95 -1.46 -1.92
CA TYR A 89 5.90 -2.51 -1.64
C TYR A 89 6.75 -2.25 -0.39
N SER A 90 7.34 -1.05 -0.30
CA SER A 90 8.16 -0.65 0.85
C SER A 90 7.34 -0.61 2.14
N THR A 91 6.07 -0.20 2.05
CA THR A 91 5.14 -0.14 3.17
C THR A 91 4.81 -1.54 3.70
N TYR A 92 4.49 -2.50 2.83
CA TYR A 92 4.26 -3.88 3.23
C TYR A 92 5.49 -4.52 3.88
N LYS A 93 6.69 -4.31 3.32
CA LYS A 93 7.94 -4.81 3.93
C LYS A 93 8.15 -4.26 5.34
N ASN A 94 7.89 -2.97 5.54
CA ASN A 94 8.07 -2.34 6.84
C ASN A 94 7.03 -2.81 7.86
N LEU A 95 5.76 -2.96 7.46
CA LEU A 95 4.71 -3.54 8.29
C LEU A 95 5.03 -4.99 8.69
N ALA A 96 5.47 -5.81 7.74
CA ALA A 96 5.90 -7.18 7.99
C ALA A 96 7.05 -7.25 9.00
N GLN A 97 8.05 -6.36 8.85
CA GLN A 97 9.17 -6.29 9.79
C GLN A 97 8.71 -5.87 11.19
N LEU A 98 7.81 -4.90 11.31
CA LEU A 98 7.25 -4.49 12.60
C LEU A 98 6.48 -5.62 13.28
N ALA A 99 5.66 -6.35 12.52
CA ALA A 99 4.93 -7.52 13.03
C ALA A 99 5.90 -8.63 13.48
N ALA A 100 6.91 -8.94 12.67
CA ALA A 100 7.91 -9.96 13.00
C ALA A 100 8.75 -9.60 14.24
N GLN A 101 9.04 -8.32 14.46
CA GLN A 101 9.73 -7.82 15.68
C GLN A 101 8.88 -7.97 16.95
N ARG A 102 7.56 -8.09 16.81
CA ARG A 102 6.60 -8.25 17.91
C ARG A 102 6.16 -9.70 18.10
N GLU A 103 6.81 -10.65 17.44
CA GLU A 103 6.44 -12.06 17.43
C GLU A 103 5.04 -12.34 16.81
N ASP A 104 4.48 -11.39 16.07
CA ASP A 104 3.24 -11.57 15.29
C ASP A 104 3.59 -12.11 13.90
N LEU A 105 3.92 -13.39 13.86
CA LEU A 105 4.52 -14.04 12.70
C LEU A 105 3.53 -14.29 11.57
N GLU A 106 2.27 -14.55 11.91
CA GLU A 106 1.17 -14.71 10.97
C GLU A 106 0.94 -13.41 10.19
N THR A 107 0.78 -12.28 10.88
CA THR A 107 0.62 -10.98 10.23
C THR A 107 1.89 -10.57 9.47
N ALA A 108 3.08 -10.89 9.98
CA ALA A 108 4.32 -10.67 9.24
C ALA A 108 4.33 -11.42 7.90
N MET A 109 3.90 -12.68 7.90
CA MET A 109 3.81 -13.49 6.70
C MET A 109 2.81 -12.90 5.69
N GLU A 110 1.63 -12.49 6.14
CA GLU A 110 0.61 -11.86 5.28
C GLU A 110 1.18 -10.64 4.55
N PHE A 111 1.82 -9.72 5.27
CA PHE A 111 2.41 -8.54 4.65
C PHE A 111 3.60 -8.84 3.75
N TYR A 112 4.44 -9.83 4.09
CA TYR A 112 5.52 -10.21 3.19
C TYR A 112 5.00 -10.81 1.88
N LEU A 113 3.90 -11.58 1.92
CA LEU A 113 3.27 -12.10 0.70
C LEU A 113 2.71 -10.97 -0.16
N GLU A 114 2.04 -9.97 0.44
CA GLU A 114 1.61 -8.77 -0.29
C GLU A 114 2.79 -8.03 -0.95
N ALA A 115 3.94 -7.95 -0.27
CA ALA A 115 5.15 -7.38 -0.86
C ALA A 115 5.70 -8.22 -2.02
N VAL A 116 5.73 -9.55 -1.90
CA VAL A 116 6.24 -10.46 -2.95
C VAL A 116 5.36 -10.43 -4.20
N MET A 117 4.06 -10.25 -4.03
CA MET A 117 3.12 -10.10 -5.15
C MET A 117 3.34 -8.82 -5.95
N LEU A 118 4.01 -7.82 -5.36
CA LEU A 118 4.41 -6.59 -6.04
C LEU A 118 5.79 -6.75 -6.69
N ASP A 119 6.76 -7.29 -5.96
CA ASP A 119 8.13 -7.53 -6.42
C ASP A 119 8.63 -8.92 -5.98
N SER A 120 8.64 -9.87 -6.91
CA SER A 120 9.16 -11.22 -6.69
C SER A 120 10.68 -11.32 -6.91
N THR A 121 11.35 -10.22 -7.26
CA THR A 121 12.79 -10.22 -7.58
C THR A 121 13.68 -9.86 -6.39
N ASP A 122 13.12 -9.46 -5.24
CA ASP A 122 13.88 -9.14 -4.03
C ASP A 122 14.28 -10.40 -3.25
N VAL A 123 15.55 -10.78 -3.40
CA VAL A 123 16.15 -11.90 -2.65
C VAL A 123 16.07 -11.73 -1.12
N ASN A 124 16.20 -10.51 -0.58
CA ASN A 124 16.14 -10.30 0.87
C ASN A 124 14.72 -10.52 1.40
N LEU A 125 13.70 -10.24 0.59
CA LEU A 125 12.30 -10.49 0.95
C LEU A 125 12.03 -12.00 1.01
N TRP A 126 12.49 -12.75 0.03
CA TRP A 126 12.40 -14.22 0.03
C TRP A 126 13.10 -14.85 1.24
N TYR A 127 14.31 -14.40 1.57
CA TYR A 127 15.00 -14.81 2.78
C TYR A 127 14.19 -14.53 4.06
N LYS A 128 13.61 -13.33 4.19
CA LYS A 128 12.74 -12.97 5.34
C LYS A 128 11.49 -13.85 5.42
N ILE A 129 10.85 -14.15 4.28
CA ILE A 129 9.71 -15.08 4.21
C ILE A 129 10.14 -16.46 4.69
N GLY A 130 11.27 -16.97 4.22
CA GLY A 130 11.83 -18.26 4.63
C GLY A 130 12.03 -18.33 6.15
N HIS A 131 12.63 -17.31 6.75
CA HIS A 131 12.82 -17.23 8.20
C HIS A 131 11.51 -17.19 8.99
N VAL A 132 10.54 -16.38 8.58
CA VAL A 132 9.23 -16.35 9.26
C VAL A 132 8.52 -17.70 9.10
N ALA A 133 8.59 -18.33 7.92
CA ALA A 133 8.03 -19.64 7.67
C ALA A 133 8.66 -20.73 8.56
N LEU A 134 9.98 -20.71 8.78
CA LEU A 134 10.66 -21.62 9.71
C LEU A 134 10.14 -21.44 11.14
N ARG A 135 10.02 -20.20 11.61
CA ARG A 135 9.52 -19.88 12.96
C ARG A 135 8.05 -20.31 13.15
N LEU A 136 7.26 -20.28 12.07
CA LEU A 136 5.90 -20.80 12.01
C LEU A 136 5.82 -22.33 11.81
N ILE A 137 6.95 -23.03 11.70
CA ILE A 137 7.04 -24.48 11.43
C ILE A 137 6.38 -24.85 10.07
N ARG A 138 6.37 -23.91 9.12
CA ARG A 138 5.85 -24.10 7.74
C ARG A 138 6.99 -24.50 6.80
N VAL A 139 7.59 -25.66 7.06
CA VAL A 139 8.80 -26.14 6.36
C VAL A 139 8.69 -26.15 4.82
N PRO A 140 7.57 -26.56 4.19
CA PRO A 140 7.46 -26.51 2.73
C PRO A 140 7.53 -25.08 2.17
N LEU A 141 6.91 -24.12 2.86
CA LEU A 141 6.95 -22.71 2.47
C LEU A 141 8.35 -22.13 2.67
N ALA A 142 9.02 -22.47 3.77
CA ALA A 142 10.39 -22.03 4.02
C ALA A 142 11.34 -22.49 2.91
N ARG A 143 11.29 -23.78 2.54
CA ARG A 143 12.07 -24.33 1.43
C ARG A 143 11.81 -23.56 0.14
N HIS A 144 10.54 -23.39 -0.22
CA HIS A 144 10.18 -22.69 -1.46
C HIS A 144 10.72 -21.26 -1.46
N ALA A 145 10.59 -20.52 -0.36
CA ALA A 145 11.09 -19.17 -0.25
C ALA A 145 12.62 -19.09 -0.41
N PHE A 146 13.38 -20.00 0.19
CA PHE A 146 14.83 -20.05 0.00
C PHE A 146 15.23 -20.43 -1.44
N GLU A 147 14.51 -21.36 -2.07
CA GLU A 147 14.71 -21.70 -3.48
C GLU A 147 14.45 -20.49 -4.39
N GLU A 148 13.36 -19.73 -4.19
CA GLU A 148 13.11 -18.50 -4.95
C GLU A 148 14.20 -17.45 -4.69
N GLY A 149 14.65 -17.29 -3.44
CA GLY A 149 15.75 -16.40 -3.11
C GLY A 149 17.04 -16.73 -3.89
N LEU A 150 17.40 -18.01 -3.97
CA LEU A 150 18.54 -18.47 -4.77
C LEU A 150 18.32 -18.33 -6.29
N ARG A 151 17.07 -18.41 -6.78
CA ARG A 151 16.77 -18.10 -8.18
C ARG A 151 16.93 -16.62 -8.49
N CYS A 152 16.54 -15.73 -7.57
CA CYS A 152 16.76 -14.29 -7.70
C CYS A 152 18.25 -13.95 -7.68
N ASN A 153 19.00 -14.55 -6.76
CA ASN A 153 20.45 -14.38 -6.67
C ASN A 153 21.13 -15.68 -6.17
N PRO A 154 21.79 -16.44 -7.05
CA PRO A 154 22.49 -17.67 -6.67
C PRO A 154 23.60 -17.47 -5.63
N ASP A 155 24.16 -16.26 -5.53
CA ASP A 155 25.24 -15.93 -4.60
C ASP A 155 24.72 -15.43 -3.23
N HIS A 156 23.40 -15.42 -3.01
CA HIS A 156 22.82 -15.02 -1.73
C HIS A 156 22.89 -16.16 -0.71
N TRP A 157 24.06 -16.32 -0.10
CA TRP A 157 24.35 -17.37 0.88
C TRP A 157 23.38 -17.51 2.05
N PRO A 158 22.71 -16.46 2.56
CA PRO A 158 21.69 -16.63 3.59
C PRO A 158 20.53 -17.56 3.19
N CYS A 159 20.27 -17.79 1.89
CA CYS A 159 19.25 -18.75 1.43
C CYS A 159 19.77 -20.20 1.30
N LEU A 160 21.02 -20.50 1.68
CA LEU A 160 21.56 -21.87 1.68
C LEU A 160 21.37 -22.61 3.01
N ASP A 161 20.94 -21.91 4.07
CA ASP A 161 20.73 -22.43 5.43
C ASP A 161 19.38 -23.17 5.55
#